data_AF-A0A849QI48-F1
#
_entry.id   AF-A0A849QI48-F1
#
_cell.length_a   1.000
_cell.length_b   1.000
_cell.length_c   1.000
_cell.angle_alpha   90.00
_cell.angle_beta   90.00
_cell.angle_gamma   90.00
#
_symmetry.space_group_name_H-M   'P 1'
#
loop_
_entity.id
_entity.type
_entity.pdbx_description
1 polymer ?
#
loop_
_entity_poly.entity_id
_entity_poly.type
_entity_poly.pdbx_seq_one_letter_code
_entity_poly.pdbx_strand_id
1 'polypeptide(L)'
;MVDATIIELITAIFTVLTVISATIAAFLSYHSIRKNIDSIKSQVLLQCLREYINIRKDRTDARLKKSEELCSNYYSELFDLHWTEFRLWRLNYIEDAIMATWLKSRNRNYLNDFLIAENEKGETVEIHYKDMWNNVLIEDYFEIDDPFVKFMKLAYENKIQEALKMKQEAD
;
A
#
# COMPACT_ATOMS: atom_id res chain seq x y z
N MET A 1 -3.78 -42.29 55.90
CA MET A 1 -4.82 -41.70 55.04
C MET A 1 -4.31 -40.36 54.58
N VAL A 2 -4.21 -40.11 53.27
CA VAL A 2 -3.91 -38.77 52.76
C VAL A 2 -5.18 -37.94 52.94
N ASP A 3 -5.05 -36.79 53.58
CA ASP A 3 -6.18 -35.92 53.94
C ASP A 3 -6.78 -35.30 52.66
N ALA A 4 -8.10 -35.31 52.51
CA ALA A 4 -8.78 -34.87 51.29
C ALA A 4 -8.51 -33.38 50.99
N THR A 5 -8.34 -32.58 52.04
CA THR A 5 -7.93 -31.17 52.00
C THR A 5 -6.53 -30.97 51.42
N ILE A 6 -5.59 -31.90 51.61
CA ILE A 6 -4.25 -31.84 51.02
C ILE A 6 -4.33 -32.07 49.50
N ILE A 7 -5.20 -32.98 49.06
CA ILE A 7 -5.41 -33.27 47.63
C ILE A 7 -6.04 -32.06 46.94
N GLU A 8 -7.07 -31.43 47.53
CA GLU A 8 -7.71 -30.23 46.98
C GLU A 8 -6.74 -29.05 46.87
N LEU A 9 -5.88 -28.84 47.88
CA LEU A 9 -4.86 -27.79 47.85
C LEU A 9 -3.83 -28.03 46.73
N ILE A 10 -3.37 -29.26 46.57
CA ILE A 10 -2.43 -29.63 45.50
C ILE A 10 -3.09 -29.39 44.12
N THR A 11 -4.33 -29.84 43.93
CA THR A 11 -5.06 -29.60 42.68
C THR A 11 -5.23 -28.10 42.41
N ALA A 12 -5.61 -27.30 43.40
CA ALA A 12 -5.73 -25.85 43.25
C ALA A 12 -4.41 -25.19 42.82
N ILE A 13 -3.29 -25.57 43.44
CA ILE A 13 -1.95 -25.08 43.08
C ILE A 13 -1.61 -25.46 41.63
N PHE A 14 -1.83 -26.72 41.24
CA PHE A 14 -1.59 -27.17 39.87
C PHE A 14 -2.45 -26.39 38.86
N THR A 15 -3.72 -26.14 39.17
CA THR A 15 -4.64 -25.41 38.29
C THR A 15 -4.17 -23.97 38.08
N VAL A 16 -3.75 -23.29 39.15
CA VAL A 16 -3.18 -21.93 39.09
C VAL A 16 -1.90 -21.90 38.25
N LEU A 17 -1.00 -22.86 38.45
CA LEU A 17 0.23 -22.97 37.67
C LEU A 17 -0.07 -23.20 36.17
N THR A 18 -1.03 -24.04 35.83
CA THR A 18 -1.44 -24.28 34.43
C THR A 18 -2.00 -23.01 33.78
N VAL A 19 -2.82 -22.22 34.48
CA VAL A 19 -3.37 -20.96 33.97
C VAL A 19 -2.25 -19.92 33.72
N ILE A 20 -1.29 -19.82 34.63
CA ILE A 20 -0.12 -18.93 34.46
C ILE A 20 0.70 -19.35 33.23
N SER A 21 1.02 -20.64 33.09
CA SER A 21 1.75 -21.16 31.94
C SER A 21 1.02 -20.92 30.61
N ALA A 22 -0.31 -21.14 30.57
CA ALA A 22 -1.12 -20.90 29.38
C ALA A 22 -1.15 -19.42 28.99
N THR A 23 -1.21 -18.52 29.97
CA THR A 23 -1.19 -17.06 29.75
C THR A 23 0.16 -16.60 29.19
N ILE A 24 1.26 -17.11 29.74
CA ILE A 24 2.61 -16.82 29.24
C ILE A 24 2.77 -17.36 27.81
N ALA A 25 2.32 -18.58 27.54
CA ALA A 25 2.36 -19.16 26.20
C ALA A 25 1.55 -18.33 25.20
N ALA A 26 0.32 -17.94 25.55
CA ALA A 26 -0.52 -17.08 24.73
C ALA A 26 0.14 -15.71 24.46
N PHE A 27 0.76 -15.10 25.47
CA PHE A 27 1.49 -13.84 25.32
C PHE A 27 2.70 -13.97 24.39
N LEU A 28 3.49 -15.03 24.52
CA LEU A 28 4.64 -15.30 23.66
C LEU A 28 4.21 -15.61 22.22
N SER A 29 3.15 -16.41 22.04
CA SER A 29 2.55 -16.68 20.73
C SER A 29 2.05 -15.39 20.09
N TYR A 30 1.33 -14.54 20.83
CA TYR A 30 0.89 -13.23 20.35
C TYR A 30 2.08 -12.34 19.93
N HIS A 31 3.13 -12.27 20.75
CA HIS A 31 4.33 -11.48 20.43
C HIS A 31 5.06 -12.01 19.19
N SER A 32 5.18 -13.33 19.03
CA SER A 32 5.79 -13.97 17.86
C SER A 32 4.98 -13.72 16.60
N ILE A 33 3.65 -13.87 16.65
CA ILE A 33 2.74 -13.56 15.55
C ILE A 33 2.89 -12.09 15.15
N ARG A 34 2.92 -11.17 16.12
CA ARG A 34 3.08 -9.74 15.85
C ARG A 34 4.41 -9.42 15.18
N LYS A 35 5.53 -9.96 15.66
CA LYS A 35 6.85 -9.81 15.00
C LYS A 35 6.84 -10.33 13.57
N ASN A 36 6.20 -11.47 13.32
CA ASN A 36 6.07 -12.00 11.97
C ASN A 36 5.24 -11.07 11.06
N ILE A 37 4.13 -10.54 11.57
CA ILE A 37 3.31 -9.56 10.83
C ILE A 37 4.13 -8.30 10.51
N ASP A 38 4.84 -7.75 11.49
CA ASP A 38 5.67 -6.54 11.30
C ASP A 38 6.81 -6.79 10.28
N SER A 39 7.39 -7.99 10.30
CA SER A 39 8.38 -8.41 9.30
C SER A 39 7.78 -8.49 7.90
N ILE A 40 6.58 -9.07 7.74
CA ILE A 40 5.88 -9.16 6.46
C ILE A 40 5.56 -7.75 5.92
N LYS A 41 4.98 -6.88 6.76
CA LYS A 41 4.70 -5.48 6.39
C LYS A 41 5.96 -4.75 5.92
N SER A 42 7.07 -4.92 6.64
CA SER A 42 8.36 -4.34 6.25
C SER A 42 8.86 -4.86 4.90
N GLN A 43 8.73 -6.17 4.64
CA GLN A 43 9.10 -6.76 3.36
C GLN A 43 8.25 -6.24 2.21
N VAL A 44 6.94 -6.12 2.41
CA VAL A 44 6.01 -5.54 1.43
C VAL A 44 6.41 -4.10 1.08
N LEU A 45 6.65 -3.26 2.08
CA LEU A 45 7.10 -1.87 1.86
C LEU A 45 8.44 -1.80 1.11
N LEU A 46 9.39 -2.70 1.44
CA LEU A 46 10.66 -2.79 0.73
C LEU A 46 10.46 -3.23 -0.73
N GLN A 47 9.51 -4.10 -1.02
CA GLN A 47 9.19 -4.50 -2.38
C GLN A 47 8.61 -3.33 -3.18
N CYS A 48 7.59 -2.63 -2.66
CA CYS A 48 7.03 -1.43 -3.30
C CYS A 48 8.13 -0.39 -3.58
N LEU A 49 9.05 -0.19 -2.62
CA LEU A 49 10.18 0.72 -2.81
C LEU A 49 11.13 0.27 -3.94
N ARG A 50 11.41 -1.03 -4.06
CA ARG A 50 12.25 -1.57 -5.14
C ARG A 50 11.60 -1.40 -6.51
N GLU A 51 10.30 -1.68 -6.60
CA GLU A 51 9.52 -1.48 -7.82
C GLU A 51 9.53 0.01 -8.21
N TYR A 52 9.30 0.91 -7.26
CA TYR A 52 9.40 2.34 -7.50
C TYR A 52 10.80 2.79 -7.98
N ILE A 53 11.88 2.24 -7.42
CA ILE A 53 13.24 2.54 -7.85
C ILE A 53 13.47 2.09 -9.30
N ASN A 54 12.92 0.94 -9.70
CA ASN A 54 13.02 0.46 -11.07
C ASN A 54 12.26 1.38 -12.03
N ILE A 55 10.98 1.67 -11.75
CA ILE A 55 10.14 2.60 -12.52
C ILE A 55 10.80 3.98 -12.66
N ARG A 56 11.54 4.43 -11.63
CA ARG A 56 12.28 5.71 -11.67
C ARG A 56 13.46 5.68 -12.64
N LYS A 57 14.07 4.53 -12.89
CA LYS A 57 15.09 4.39 -13.95
C LYS A 57 14.43 4.59 -15.31
N ASP A 58 13.25 4.01 -15.53
CA ASP A 58 12.50 4.18 -16.77
C ASP A 58 12.10 5.64 -16.99
N ARG A 59 11.73 6.36 -15.91
CA ARG A 59 11.56 7.83 -15.95
C ARG A 59 12.81 8.56 -16.43
N THR A 60 13.99 8.12 -15.99
CA THR A 60 15.27 8.75 -16.36
C THR A 60 15.56 8.51 -17.83
N ASP A 61 15.34 7.29 -18.31
CA ASP A 61 15.48 6.94 -19.72
C ASP A 61 14.49 7.71 -20.60
N ALA A 62 13.23 7.83 -20.18
CA ALA A 62 12.21 8.61 -20.86
C ALA A 62 12.62 10.08 -21.01
N ARG A 63 13.18 10.68 -19.93
CA ARG A 63 13.70 12.05 -19.96
C ARG A 63 14.90 12.23 -20.87
N LEU A 64 15.81 11.27 -20.89
CA LEU A 64 17.03 11.36 -21.71
C LEU A 64 16.74 11.16 -23.19
N LYS A 65 15.86 10.21 -23.51
CA LYS A 65 15.49 9.85 -24.89
C LYS A 65 14.38 10.73 -25.46
N LYS A 66 13.67 11.48 -24.61
CA LYS A 66 12.50 12.31 -24.97
C LYS A 66 11.45 11.55 -25.78
N SER A 67 11.27 10.25 -25.50
CA SER A 67 10.32 9.42 -26.23
C SER A 67 8.94 9.49 -25.55
N GLU A 68 7.91 9.79 -26.33
CA GLU A 68 6.51 9.78 -25.87
C GLU A 68 6.10 8.37 -25.42
N GLU A 69 6.47 7.33 -26.16
CA GLU A 69 6.23 5.93 -25.80
C GLU A 69 6.84 5.58 -24.44
N LEU A 70 8.10 5.94 -24.19
CA LEU A 70 8.74 5.69 -22.89
C LEU A 70 8.10 6.48 -21.75
N CYS A 71 7.61 7.70 -22.02
CA CYS A 71 6.87 8.48 -21.03
C CYS A 71 5.53 7.81 -20.71
N SER A 72 4.82 7.31 -21.72
CA SER A 72 3.57 6.57 -21.56
C SER A 72 3.78 5.31 -20.72
N ASN A 73 4.76 4.47 -21.08
CA ASN A 73 5.11 3.25 -20.35
C ASN A 73 5.47 3.54 -18.88
N TYR A 74 6.26 4.58 -18.63
CA TYR A 74 6.58 5.02 -17.26
C TYR A 74 5.32 5.32 -16.43
N TYR A 75 4.36 6.06 -17.00
CA TYR A 75 3.15 6.42 -16.27
C TYR A 75 2.24 5.21 -16.06
N SER A 76 2.13 4.31 -17.04
CA SER A 76 1.37 3.05 -16.90
C SER A 76 1.92 2.18 -15.77
N GLU A 77 3.22 1.90 -15.75
CA GLU A 77 3.85 1.10 -14.68
C GLU A 77 3.70 1.79 -13.31
N LEU A 78 3.76 3.13 -13.28
CA LEU A 78 3.53 3.89 -12.07
C LEU A 78 2.08 3.75 -11.57
N PHE A 79 1.09 3.70 -12.46
CA PHE A 79 -0.30 3.48 -12.09
C PHE A 79 -0.56 2.05 -11.60
N ASP A 80 0.08 1.04 -12.19
CA ASP A 80 0.06 -0.35 -11.71
C ASP A 80 0.59 -0.47 -10.29
N LEU A 81 1.72 0.19 -10.01
CA LEU A 81 2.28 0.24 -8.66
C LEU A 81 1.30 0.91 -7.69
N HIS A 82 0.68 2.02 -8.07
CA HIS A 82 -0.29 2.69 -7.20
C HIS A 82 -1.51 1.81 -6.88
N TRP A 83 -2.02 1.08 -7.88
CA TRP A 83 -3.12 0.14 -7.70
C TRP A 83 -2.72 -0.98 -6.74
N THR A 84 -1.50 -1.51 -6.89
CA THR A 84 -0.92 -2.53 -5.99
C THR A 84 -0.78 -1.99 -4.56
N GLU A 85 -0.25 -0.78 -4.38
CA GLU A 85 -0.11 -0.13 -3.07
C GLU A 85 -1.48 0.09 -2.39
N PHE A 86 -2.51 0.48 -3.16
CA PHE A 86 -3.88 0.60 -2.66
C PHE A 86 -4.42 -0.74 -2.16
N ARG A 87 -4.25 -1.82 -2.92
CA ARG A 87 -4.67 -3.18 -2.52
C ARG A 87 -3.96 -3.64 -1.26
N LEU A 88 -2.65 -3.47 -1.19
CA LEU A 88 -1.83 -3.84 -0.03
C LEU A 88 -2.24 -3.05 1.23
N TRP A 89 -2.63 -1.79 1.06
CA TRP A 89 -3.17 -0.98 2.15
C TRP A 89 -4.54 -1.47 2.63
N ARG A 90 -5.47 -1.81 1.74
CA ARG A 90 -6.76 -2.43 2.12
C ARG A 90 -6.56 -3.74 2.87
N LEU A 91 -5.54 -4.51 2.49
CA LEU A 91 -5.14 -5.76 3.16
C LEU A 91 -4.34 -5.55 4.46
N ASN A 92 -4.20 -4.32 4.95
CA ASN A 92 -3.48 -3.96 6.18
C ASN A 92 -1.96 -4.21 6.15
N TYR A 93 -1.35 -4.41 4.98
CA TYR A 93 0.10 -4.50 4.85
C TYR A 93 0.79 -3.13 4.88
N ILE A 94 0.08 -2.08 4.49
CA ILE A 94 0.54 -0.68 4.57
C ILE A 94 -0.28 0.04 5.65
N GLU A 95 0.41 0.82 6.50
CA GLU A 95 -0.23 1.58 7.57
C GLU A 95 -0.91 2.86 7.06
N ASP A 96 -1.99 3.28 7.73
CA ASP A 96 -2.77 4.45 7.31
C ASP A 96 -1.95 5.75 7.33
N ALA A 97 -0.98 5.88 8.25
CA ALA A 97 -0.08 7.03 8.30
C ALA A 97 0.83 7.12 7.07
N ILE A 98 1.31 5.97 6.58
CA ILE A 98 2.09 5.88 5.34
C ILE A 98 1.19 6.22 4.16
N MET A 99 0.00 5.62 4.09
CA MET A 99 -0.95 5.88 3.02
C MET A 99 -1.41 7.35 2.96
N ALA A 100 -1.61 8.00 4.11
CA ALA A 100 -1.93 9.43 4.17
C ALA A 100 -0.82 10.31 3.55
N THR A 101 0.45 9.95 3.76
CA THR A 101 1.59 10.65 3.16
C THR A 101 1.70 10.36 1.66
N TRP A 102 1.43 9.12 1.28
CA TRP A 102 1.37 8.71 -0.12
C TRP A 102 0.29 9.48 -0.89
N LEU A 103 -0.92 9.62 -0.34
CA LEU A 103 -2.04 10.36 -0.92
C LEU A 103 -1.69 11.84 -1.16
N LYS A 104 -1.04 12.50 -0.20
CA LYS A 104 -0.52 13.87 -0.37
C LYS A 104 0.45 13.98 -1.55
N SER A 105 1.30 12.97 -1.73
CA SER A 105 2.25 12.93 -2.85
C SER A 105 1.52 12.75 -4.19
N ARG A 106 0.45 11.96 -4.24
CA ARG A 106 -0.38 11.81 -5.46
C ARG A 106 -1.07 13.11 -5.86
N ASN A 107 -1.63 13.84 -4.90
CA ASN A 107 -2.19 15.17 -5.15
C ASN A 107 -1.15 16.11 -5.77
N ARG A 108 0.04 16.20 -5.16
CA ARG A 108 1.13 17.04 -5.68
C ARG A 108 1.54 16.62 -7.09
N ASN A 109 1.66 15.32 -7.35
CA ASN A 109 2.04 14.82 -8.66
C ASN A 109 0.97 15.14 -9.71
N TYR A 110 -0.31 14.97 -9.38
CA TYR A 110 -1.42 15.30 -10.27
C TYR A 110 -1.43 16.78 -10.68
N LEU A 111 -1.04 17.67 -9.77
CA LEU A 111 -1.04 19.11 -10.03
C LEU A 111 0.22 19.61 -10.75
N ASN A 112 1.37 18.94 -10.59
CA ASN A 112 2.67 19.53 -10.95
C ASN A 112 3.61 18.61 -11.74
N ASP A 113 3.36 17.29 -11.81
CA ASP A 113 4.31 16.36 -12.40
C ASP A 113 4.07 16.22 -13.91
N PHE A 114 5.15 16.38 -14.67
CA PHE A 114 5.17 16.17 -16.12
C PHE A 114 6.53 15.65 -16.56
N LEU A 115 6.55 15.07 -17.75
CA LEU A 115 7.74 14.72 -18.52
C LEU A 115 7.76 15.51 -19.82
N ILE A 116 8.97 15.74 -20.33
CA ILE A 116 9.18 16.39 -21.62
C ILE A 116 9.52 15.29 -22.62
N ALA A 117 8.77 15.24 -23.72
CA ALA A 117 8.97 14.31 -24.82
C ALA A 117 8.97 15.04 -26.16
N GLU A 118 9.34 14.32 -27.21
CA GLU A 118 9.24 14.73 -28.60
C GLU A 118 8.17 13.86 -29.28
N ASN A 119 7.19 14.49 -29.92
CA ASN A 119 6.11 13.78 -30.62
C ASN A 119 6.57 13.30 -32.02
N GLU A 120 5.70 12.59 -32.73
CA GLU A 120 5.99 12.07 -34.09
C GLU A 120 6.35 13.16 -35.12
N LYS A 121 6.07 14.43 -34.84
CA LYS A 121 6.38 15.59 -35.69
C LYS A 121 7.71 16.27 -35.33
N GLY A 122 8.43 15.77 -34.33
CA GLY A 122 9.66 16.39 -33.82
C GLY A 122 9.41 17.58 -32.89
N GLU A 123 8.19 17.78 -32.40
CA GLU A 123 7.84 18.90 -31.53
C GLU A 123 7.99 18.49 -30.06
N THR A 124 8.57 19.39 -29.26
CA THR A 124 8.65 19.18 -27.81
C THR A 124 7.28 19.38 -27.17
N VAL A 125 6.82 18.37 -26.45
CA VAL A 125 5.53 18.34 -25.75
C VAL A 125 5.72 18.02 -24.27
N GLU A 126 4.81 18.55 -23.44
CA GLU A 126 4.72 18.18 -22.02
C GLU A 126 3.67 17.08 -21.86
N ILE A 127 4.07 15.96 -21.27
CA ILE A 127 3.19 14.85 -20.93
C ILE A 127 2.92 14.94 -19.43
N HIS A 128 1.75 15.46 -19.05
CA HIS A 128 1.38 15.62 -17.66
C HIS A 128 0.85 14.31 -17.06
N TYR A 129 1.18 14.07 -15.78
CA TYR A 129 0.63 12.95 -15.01
C TYR A 129 -0.90 12.93 -15.03
N LYS A 130 -1.53 14.10 -14.94
CA LYS A 130 -2.99 14.26 -14.97
C LYS A 130 -3.59 13.79 -16.29
N ASP A 131 -2.96 14.11 -17.40
CA ASP A 131 -3.49 13.77 -18.73
C ASP A 131 -3.37 12.27 -18.97
N MET A 132 -2.23 11.68 -18.59
CA MET A 132 -2.04 10.23 -18.62
C MET A 132 -3.05 9.49 -17.73
N TRP A 133 -3.33 10.01 -16.54
CA TRP A 133 -4.36 9.45 -15.67
C TRP A 133 -5.75 9.50 -16.32
N ASN A 134 -6.10 10.60 -16.99
CA ASN A 134 -7.40 10.70 -17.66
C ASN A 134 -7.48 9.76 -18.88
N ASN A 135 -6.38 9.56 -19.60
CA ASN A 135 -6.32 8.64 -20.73
C ASN A 135 -6.61 7.19 -20.29
N VAL A 136 -5.95 6.72 -19.22
CA VAL A 136 -6.21 5.35 -18.72
C VAL A 136 -7.65 5.15 -18.22
N LEU A 137 -8.32 6.22 -17.76
CA LEU A 137 -9.75 6.16 -17.43
C LEU A 137 -10.65 6.07 -18.67
N ILE A 138 -10.27 6.67 -19.79
CA ILE A 138 -11.02 6.62 -21.05
C ILE A 138 -10.82 5.27 -21.74
N GLU A 139 -9.66 4.66 -21.56
CA GLU A 139 -9.29 3.37 -22.15
C GLU A 139 -9.83 2.16 -21.38
N ASP A 140 -10.67 2.37 -20.36
CA ASP A 140 -11.19 1.33 -19.46
C ASP A 140 -10.06 0.44 -18.89
N TYR A 141 -8.91 1.06 -18.58
CA TYR A 141 -7.72 0.36 -18.07
C TYR A 141 -7.98 -0.30 -16.71
N PHE A 142 -8.79 0.34 -15.87
CA PHE A 142 -9.29 -0.22 -14.62
C PHE A 142 -10.70 -0.77 -14.82
N GLU A 143 -11.08 -1.77 -14.04
CA GLU A 143 -12.44 -2.31 -14.07
C GLU A 143 -13.48 -1.22 -13.81
N ILE A 144 -14.66 -1.38 -14.42
CA ILE A 144 -15.80 -0.49 -14.16
C ILE A 144 -16.09 -0.50 -12.65
N ASP A 145 -16.21 0.69 -12.08
CA ASP A 145 -16.41 0.91 -10.64
C ASP A 145 -15.25 0.43 -9.74
N ASP A 146 -14.02 0.26 -10.27
CA ASP A 146 -12.86 -0.07 -9.44
C ASP A 146 -12.70 0.97 -8.30
N PRO A 147 -12.73 0.54 -7.02
CA PRO A 147 -12.62 1.45 -5.88
C PRO A 147 -11.30 2.23 -5.87
N PHE A 148 -10.26 1.74 -6.55
CA PHE A 148 -9.02 2.48 -6.78
C PHE A 148 -9.26 3.80 -7.51
N VAL A 149 -10.15 3.82 -8.51
CA VAL A 149 -10.45 5.03 -9.28
C VAL A 149 -11.06 6.10 -8.38
N LYS A 150 -12.05 5.73 -7.57
CA LYS A 150 -12.66 6.63 -6.57
C LYS A 150 -11.66 7.07 -5.51
N PHE A 151 -10.79 6.17 -5.06
CA PHE A 151 -9.71 6.47 -4.10
C PHE A 151 -8.73 7.52 -4.63
N MET A 152 -8.26 7.35 -5.87
CA MET A 152 -7.36 8.30 -6.53
C MET A 152 -8.04 9.64 -6.82
N LYS A 153 -9.32 9.64 -7.19
CA LYS A 153 -10.10 10.87 -7.35
C LYS A 153 -10.10 11.70 -6.07
N LEU A 154 -10.38 11.07 -4.91
CA LEU A 154 -10.33 11.76 -3.62
C LEU A 154 -8.91 12.25 -3.29
N ALA A 155 -7.88 11.49 -3.64
CA ALA A 155 -6.49 11.91 -3.51
C ALA A 155 -6.22 13.21 -4.30
N TYR A 156 -6.63 13.26 -5.57
CA TYR A 156 -6.42 14.40 -6.44
C TYR A 156 -7.23 15.63 -6.02
N GLU A 157 -8.39 15.44 -5.40
CA GLU A 157 -9.19 16.49 -4.77
C GLU A 157 -8.67 16.91 -3.38
N ASN A 158 -7.54 16.35 -2.93
CA ASN A 158 -6.94 16.57 -1.60
C ASN A 158 -7.88 16.20 -0.43
N LYS A 159 -8.83 15.29 -0.66
CA LYS A 159 -9.78 14.77 0.34
C LYS A 159 -9.23 13.53 1.05
N ILE A 160 -8.06 13.68 1.65
CA ILE A 160 -7.28 12.55 2.22
C ILE A 160 -8.08 11.77 3.29
N GLN A 161 -8.82 12.46 4.15
CA GLN A 161 -9.60 11.81 5.20
C GLN A 161 -10.78 11.00 4.65
N GLU A 162 -11.35 11.42 3.52
CA GLU A 162 -12.40 10.65 2.83
C GLU A 162 -11.79 9.45 2.12
N ALA A 163 -10.65 9.63 1.44
CA ALA A 163 -9.93 8.53 0.80
C ALA A 163 -9.54 7.43 1.80
N LEU A 164 -9.06 7.79 2.99
CA LEU A 164 -8.69 6.81 4.02
C LEU A 164 -9.89 6.00 4.57
N LYS A 165 -11.11 6.57 4.56
CA LYS A 165 -12.33 5.85 4.97
C LYS A 165 -12.68 4.72 4.00
N MET A 166 -12.25 4.81 2.74
CA MET A 166 -12.50 3.76 1.74
C MET A 166 -11.82 2.42 2.07
N LYS A 167 -10.90 2.39 3.04
CA LYS A 167 -10.32 1.13 3.53
C LYS A 167 -11.39 0.14 4.00
N GLN A 168 -12.49 0.65 4.54
CA GLN A 168 -13.56 -0.13 5.18
C GLN A 168 -14.80 -0.30 4.28
N GLU A 169 -14.86 0.39 3.14
CA GLU A 169 -15.90 0.20 2.14
C GLU A 169 -15.57 -1.11 1.42
N ALA A 170 -16.34 -2.18 1.70
CA ALA A 170 -16.21 -3.47 1.03
C ALA A 170 -16.66 -3.36 -0.44
N ASP A 171 -16.08 -4.22 -1.29
CA ASP A 171 -16.50 -4.39 -2.69
C ASP A 171 -17.95 -4.90 -2.79
#